data_AF-A0A522A1N7-F1
#
_entry.id   AF-A0A522A1N7-F1
#
_cell.length_a   1.000
_cell.length_b   1.000
_cell.length_c   1.000
_cell.angle_alpha   90.00
_cell.angle_beta   90.00
_cell.angle_gamma   90.00
#
_symmetry.space_group_name_H-M   'P 1'
#
loop_
_entity.id
_entity.type
_entity.pdbx_description
1 polymer ?
#
loop_
_entity_poly.entity_id
_entity_poly.type
_entity_poly.pdbx_seq_one_letter_code
_entity_poly.pdbx_strand_id
1 'polypeptide(L)'
;MRLYPVILSGGSGSRLWPLSREEFPKQLQPLTSDRTLLQETALRLGAGVDGVAVEAPIVICNEAHRFIVAEQMRAVGIGPRAVVIESQGRNTAPAAAVAALLLEQDPNALMLVMPSDHLVRNPDAFRAAVASAATVASAGHLVTFGIQPTGPATAYGYIKR
;
A
#
# COMPACT_ATOMS: atom_id res chain seq x y z
N MET A 1 1.78 -17.60 9.78
CA MET A 1 1.23 -16.23 9.60
C MET A 1 0.95 -15.99 8.13
N ARG A 2 -0.14 -15.29 7.80
CA ARG A 2 -0.45 -14.87 6.43
C ARG A 2 -0.42 -13.35 6.37
N LEU A 3 0.34 -12.79 5.45
CA LEU A 3 0.48 -11.36 5.29
C LEU A 3 -0.38 -10.90 4.13
N TYR A 4 -1.36 -10.07 4.42
CA TYR A 4 -2.25 -9.44 3.45
C TYR A 4 -1.76 -8.02 3.16
N PRO A 5 -1.26 -7.75 1.95
CA PRO A 5 -0.93 -6.40 1.54
C PRO A 5 -2.22 -5.57 1.41
N VAL A 6 -2.28 -4.42 2.05
CA VAL A 6 -3.41 -3.48 1.97
C VAL A 6 -2.91 -2.21 1.32
N ILE A 7 -3.28 -1.99 0.06
CA ILE A 7 -2.82 -0.86 -0.75
C ILE A 7 -3.85 0.26 -0.69
N LEU A 8 -3.45 1.41 -0.13
CA LEU A 8 -4.29 2.59 -0.03
C LEU A 8 -4.10 3.50 -1.26
N SER A 9 -5.13 3.62 -2.09
CA SER A 9 -5.15 4.37 -3.36
C SER A 9 -6.26 5.44 -3.38
N GLY A 10 -6.29 6.29 -2.36
CA GLY A 10 -7.29 7.36 -2.20
C GLY A 10 -6.84 8.78 -2.55
N GLY A 11 -5.59 8.99 -2.96
CA GLY A 11 -5.07 10.35 -3.22
C GLY A 11 -5.66 10.99 -4.47
N SER A 12 -6.10 12.26 -4.38
CA SER A 12 -6.65 13.04 -5.50
C SER A 12 -5.62 13.67 -6.44
N GLY A 13 -4.32 13.57 -6.10
CA GLY A 13 -3.25 14.01 -7.01
C GLY A 13 -3.19 15.52 -7.27
N SER A 14 -3.53 16.40 -6.33
CA SER A 14 -3.49 17.86 -6.57
C SER A 14 -2.06 18.44 -6.67
N ARG A 15 -1.06 17.78 -6.08
CA ARG A 15 0.30 18.34 -5.89
C ARG A 15 1.23 18.28 -7.11
N LEU A 16 0.97 17.42 -8.08
CA LEU A 16 1.80 17.29 -9.31
C LEU A 16 1.10 17.86 -10.54
N TRP A 17 0.22 18.85 -10.37
CA TRP A 17 -0.37 19.55 -11.50
C TRP A 17 0.75 20.16 -12.40
N PRO A 18 0.65 20.11 -13.74
CA PRO A 18 -0.48 19.63 -14.56
C PRO A 18 -0.45 18.13 -14.85
N LEU A 19 0.58 17.43 -14.38
CA LEU A 19 0.80 16.01 -14.64
C LEU A 19 -0.31 15.16 -14.01
N SER A 20 -0.70 15.46 -12.77
CA SER A 20 -1.81 14.79 -12.09
C SER A 20 -3.09 15.62 -12.04
N ARG A 21 -4.20 14.94 -12.26
CA ARG A 21 -5.57 15.47 -12.20
C ARG A 21 -6.41 14.58 -11.29
N GLU A 22 -7.57 15.06 -10.89
CA GLU A 22 -8.48 14.31 -10.01
C GLU A 22 -8.87 12.94 -10.60
N GLU A 23 -9.11 12.88 -11.91
CA GLU A 23 -9.43 11.64 -12.63
C GLU A 23 -8.22 10.73 -12.83
N PHE A 24 -7.00 11.29 -12.80
CA PHE A 24 -5.76 10.56 -13.06
C PHE A 24 -4.68 10.98 -12.05
N PRO A 25 -4.81 10.56 -10.78
CA PRO A 25 -3.91 10.96 -9.71
C PRO A 25 -2.54 10.31 -9.84
N LYS A 26 -1.54 10.85 -9.14
CA LYS A 26 -0.12 10.47 -9.29
C LYS A 26 0.15 8.98 -9.18
N GLN A 27 -0.58 8.26 -8.32
CA GLN A 27 -0.34 6.83 -8.10
C GLN A 27 -0.67 5.98 -9.33
N LEU A 28 -1.51 6.50 -10.23
CA LEU A 28 -1.95 5.82 -11.44
C LEU A 28 -1.07 6.19 -12.66
N GLN A 29 0.09 6.84 -12.44
CA GLN A 29 0.97 7.32 -13.50
C GLN A 29 2.38 6.73 -13.42
N PRO A 30 3.03 6.48 -14.57
CA PRO A 30 4.42 6.05 -14.64
C PRO A 30 5.39 7.23 -14.44
N LEU A 31 5.63 7.59 -13.17
CA LEU A 31 6.43 8.78 -12.82
C LEU A 31 7.93 8.52 -12.68
N THR A 32 8.30 7.28 -12.35
CA THR A 32 9.66 6.93 -11.91
C THR A 32 10.22 5.71 -12.62
N SER A 33 9.38 5.01 -13.39
CA SER A 33 9.67 3.82 -14.18
C SER A 33 8.58 3.68 -15.25
N ASP A 34 8.63 2.62 -16.05
CA ASP A 34 7.59 2.29 -17.04
C ASP A 34 6.27 1.81 -16.41
N ARG A 35 6.23 1.67 -15.07
CA ARG A 35 5.06 1.24 -14.31
C ARG A 35 4.52 2.37 -13.44
N THR A 36 3.23 2.30 -13.15
CA THR A 36 2.61 3.25 -12.23
C THR A 36 3.06 3.00 -10.79
N LEU A 37 3.00 4.01 -9.92
CA LEU A 37 3.36 3.81 -8.50
C LEU A 37 2.47 2.75 -7.81
N LEU A 38 1.21 2.65 -8.23
CA LEU A 38 0.29 1.60 -7.80
C LEU A 38 0.81 0.21 -8.21
N GLN A 39 1.22 0.04 -9.47
CA GLN A 39 1.80 -1.20 -9.98
C GLN A 39 3.12 -1.56 -9.27
N GLU A 40 4.03 -0.60 -9.11
CA GLU A 40 5.27 -0.78 -8.36
C GLU A 40 5.00 -1.19 -6.91
N THR A 41 3.97 -0.62 -6.29
CA THR A 41 3.55 -0.99 -4.92
C THR A 41 3.00 -2.40 -4.85
N ALA A 42 2.16 -2.81 -5.82
CA ALA A 42 1.56 -4.13 -5.85
C ALA A 42 2.58 -5.24 -6.14
N LEU A 43 3.58 -4.97 -6.98
CA LEU A 43 4.67 -5.90 -7.32
C LEU A 43 5.78 -5.96 -6.26
N ARG A 44 5.79 -5.03 -5.29
CA ARG A 44 6.89 -4.85 -4.32
C ARG A 44 7.22 -6.11 -3.53
N LEU A 45 6.21 -6.95 -3.27
CA LEU A 45 6.34 -8.21 -2.54
C LEU A 45 6.36 -9.45 -3.44
N GLY A 46 6.41 -9.29 -4.77
CA GLY A 46 6.28 -10.39 -5.72
C GLY A 46 7.39 -11.46 -5.64
N ALA A 47 8.58 -11.10 -5.14
CA ALA A 47 9.66 -12.04 -4.86
C ALA A 47 9.48 -12.80 -3.53
N GLY A 48 8.39 -12.56 -2.80
CA GLY A 48 8.12 -13.15 -1.50
C GLY A 48 8.80 -12.43 -0.34
N VAL A 49 8.36 -12.77 0.87
CA VAL A 49 8.94 -12.28 2.13
C VAL A 49 9.37 -13.51 2.92
N ASP A 50 10.62 -13.55 3.35
CA ASP A 50 11.18 -14.72 4.03
C ASP A 50 10.37 -15.09 5.28
N GLY A 51 9.98 -16.36 5.38
CA GLY A 51 9.20 -16.88 6.52
C GLY A 51 7.73 -16.44 6.56
N VAL A 52 7.23 -15.76 5.52
CA VAL A 52 5.88 -15.18 5.50
C VAL A 52 5.13 -15.58 4.21
N ALA A 53 3.94 -16.15 4.36
CA ALA A 53 3.04 -16.39 3.23
C ALA A 53 2.38 -15.06 2.82
N VAL A 54 2.79 -14.51 1.68
CA VAL A 54 2.22 -13.27 1.12
C VAL A 54 0.97 -13.61 0.31
N GLU A 55 -0.15 -13.03 0.71
CA GLU A 55 -1.44 -13.21 0.07
C GLU A 55 -1.70 -12.16 -1.01
N ALA A 56 -2.74 -12.38 -1.83
CA ALA A 56 -3.18 -11.39 -2.81
C ALA A 56 -3.58 -10.07 -2.14
N PRO A 57 -3.26 -8.91 -2.74
CA PRO A 57 -3.49 -7.62 -2.12
C PRO A 57 -4.97 -7.26 -2.04
N ILE A 58 -5.35 -6.54 -0.99
CA ILE A 58 -6.58 -5.77 -0.93
C ILE A 58 -6.24 -4.34 -1.37
N VAL A 59 -6.92 -3.83 -2.40
CA VAL A 59 -6.73 -2.46 -2.86
C VAL A 59 -7.95 -1.64 -2.44
N ILE A 60 -7.73 -0.52 -1.77
CA ILE A 60 -8.79 0.42 -1.39
C ILE A 60 -8.64 1.67 -2.24
N CYS A 61 -9.67 2.03 -3.01
CA CYS A 61 -9.62 3.16 -3.91
C CYS A 61 -10.93 3.96 -3.92
N ASN A 62 -10.85 5.20 -4.40
CA ASN A 62 -12.04 6.01 -4.63
C ASN A 62 -12.90 5.42 -5.78
N GLU A 63 -14.21 5.62 -5.70
CA GLU A 63 -15.17 5.23 -6.74
C GLU A 63 -14.80 5.70 -8.15
N ALA A 64 -14.26 6.92 -8.29
CA ALA A 64 -13.83 7.46 -9.58
C ALA A 64 -12.70 6.65 -10.23
N HIS A 65 -11.91 5.91 -9.44
CA HIS A 65 -10.73 5.18 -9.93
C HIS A 65 -10.93 3.66 -10.01
N ARG A 66 -12.15 3.15 -9.72
CA ARG A 66 -12.42 1.71 -9.60
C ARG A 66 -12.01 0.89 -10.83
N PHE A 67 -12.25 1.41 -12.03
CA PHE A 67 -11.98 0.69 -13.28
C PHE A 67 -10.49 0.68 -13.61
N ILE A 68 -9.84 1.84 -13.51
CA ILE A 68 -8.41 1.97 -13.78
C ILE A 68 -7.55 1.20 -12.79
N VAL A 69 -7.93 1.16 -11.50
CA VAL A 69 -7.23 0.34 -10.51
C VAL A 69 -7.29 -1.14 -10.89
N ALA A 70 -8.46 -1.65 -11.24
CA ALA A 70 -8.63 -3.05 -11.66
C ALA A 70 -7.84 -3.35 -12.95
N GLU A 71 -7.84 -2.43 -13.91
CA GLU A 71 -7.06 -2.55 -15.14
C GLU A 71 -5.55 -2.56 -14.88
N GLN A 72 -5.04 -1.65 -14.04
CA GLN A 72 -3.62 -1.59 -13.71
C GLN A 72 -3.12 -2.83 -12.98
N MET A 73 -3.91 -3.41 -12.08
CA MET A 73 -3.59 -4.71 -11.45
C MET A 73 -3.52 -5.82 -12.49
N ARG A 74 -4.51 -5.89 -13.39
CA ARG A 74 -4.54 -6.89 -14.47
C ARG A 74 -3.34 -6.76 -15.40
N ALA A 75 -2.95 -5.54 -15.75
CA ALA A 75 -1.83 -5.26 -16.65
C ALA A 75 -0.49 -5.80 -16.11
N VAL A 76 -0.35 -5.96 -14.79
CA VAL A 76 0.84 -6.55 -14.16
C VAL A 76 0.61 -7.99 -13.66
N GLY A 77 -0.48 -8.63 -14.10
CA GLY A 77 -0.79 -10.02 -13.77
C GLY A 77 -1.19 -10.26 -12.30
N ILE A 78 -1.59 -9.21 -11.57
CA ILE A 78 -2.04 -9.33 -10.18
C ILE A 78 -3.56 -9.45 -10.14
N GLY A 79 -4.05 -10.56 -9.58
CA GLY A 79 -5.45 -10.71 -9.18
C GLY A 79 -5.62 -10.26 -7.73
N PRO A 80 -6.10 -9.04 -7.44
CA PRO A 80 -6.30 -8.60 -6.06
C PRO A 80 -7.35 -9.46 -5.37
N ARG A 81 -7.17 -9.69 -4.07
CA ARG A 81 -8.16 -10.39 -3.23
C ARG A 81 -9.49 -9.64 -3.22
N ALA A 82 -9.42 -8.33 -3.14
CA ALA A 82 -10.56 -7.43 -3.21
C ALA A 82 -10.12 -6.06 -3.72
N VAL A 83 -11.02 -5.39 -4.45
CA VAL A 83 -10.94 -3.95 -4.73
C VAL A 83 -12.10 -3.30 -3.98
N VAL A 84 -11.78 -2.62 -2.89
CA VAL A 84 -12.74 -1.93 -2.02
C VAL A 84 -12.93 -0.52 -2.54
N ILE A 85 -14.19 -0.15 -2.78
CA ILE A 85 -14.55 1.16 -3.31
C ILE A 85 -15.02 2.05 -2.17
N GLU A 86 -14.30 3.16 -1.95
CA GLU A 86 -14.74 4.25 -1.10
C GLU A 86 -15.54 5.26 -1.93
N SER A 87 -16.83 5.44 -1.61
CA SER A 87 -17.66 6.47 -2.24
C SER A 87 -17.19 7.89 -1.91
N GLN A 88 -16.54 8.07 -0.76
CA GLN A 88 -15.98 9.34 -0.31
C GLN A 88 -14.66 9.08 0.41
N GLY A 89 -13.64 9.89 0.14
CA GLY A 89 -12.35 9.78 0.83
C GLY A 89 -12.48 10.14 2.31
N ARG A 90 -12.20 9.18 3.21
CA ARG A 90 -12.28 9.36 4.67
C ARG A 90 -10.92 9.24 5.37
N ASN A 91 -9.84 9.47 4.64
CA ASN A 91 -8.46 9.35 5.13
C ASN A 91 -8.07 7.89 5.45
N THR A 92 -6.89 7.68 6.02
CA THR A 92 -6.26 6.35 6.11
C THR A 92 -6.89 5.40 7.14
N ALA A 93 -7.34 5.92 8.29
CA ALA A 93 -7.83 5.09 9.38
C ALA A 93 -9.10 4.30 9.01
N PRO A 94 -10.15 4.90 8.42
CA PRO A 94 -11.34 4.15 7.98
C PRO A 94 -11.01 3.11 6.91
N ALA A 95 -10.15 3.44 5.94
CA ALA A 95 -9.71 2.51 4.92
C ALA A 95 -9.01 1.28 5.55
N ALA A 96 -8.06 1.51 6.47
CA ALA A 96 -7.40 0.43 7.19
C ALA A 96 -8.40 -0.42 8.01
N ALA A 97 -9.37 0.21 8.67
CA ALA A 97 -10.39 -0.50 9.43
C ALA A 97 -11.27 -1.40 8.54
N VAL A 98 -11.66 -0.94 7.35
CA VAL A 98 -12.42 -1.77 6.40
C VAL A 98 -11.62 -3.00 5.94
N ALA A 99 -10.33 -2.84 5.64
CA ALA A 99 -9.49 -3.99 5.32
C ALA A 99 -9.34 -4.97 6.50
N ALA A 100 -9.29 -4.47 7.74
CA ALA A 100 -9.26 -5.32 8.93
C ALA A 100 -10.54 -6.14 9.07
N LEU A 101 -11.71 -5.53 8.84
CA LEU A 101 -13.00 -6.24 8.86
C LEU A 101 -13.09 -7.32 7.78
N LEU A 102 -12.53 -7.09 6.59
CA LEU A 102 -12.48 -8.11 5.52
C LEU A 102 -11.62 -9.32 5.87
N LEU A 103 -10.73 -9.19 6.85
CA LEU A 103 -9.78 -10.22 7.28
C LEU A 103 -10.10 -10.77 8.67
N GLU A 104 -11.16 -10.30 9.33
CA GLU A 104 -11.49 -10.64 10.72
C GLU A 104 -11.67 -12.15 10.97
N GLN A 105 -12.07 -12.89 9.92
CA GLN A 105 -12.32 -14.33 9.98
C GLN A 105 -11.03 -15.16 9.90
N ASP A 106 -9.89 -14.56 9.57
CA ASP A 106 -8.57 -15.21 9.58
C ASP A 106 -7.81 -14.80 10.84
N PRO A 107 -7.76 -15.65 11.89
CA PRO A 107 -7.07 -15.34 13.14
C PRO A 107 -5.55 -15.22 12.99
N ASN A 108 -4.99 -15.61 11.84
CA ASN A 108 -3.56 -15.51 11.54
C ASN A 108 -3.23 -14.38 10.54
N ALA A 109 -4.21 -13.51 10.23
CA ALA A 109 -4.04 -12.40 9.32
C ALA A 109 -3.13 -11.32 9.92
N LEU A 110 -2.08 -10.98 9.18
CA LEU A 110 -1.28 -9.78 9.38
C LEU A 110 -1.54 -8.83 8.22
N MET A 111 -1.84 -7.57 8.52
CA MET A 111 -2.01 -6.55 7.50
C MET A 111 -0.73 -5.76 7.31
N LEU A 112 -0.25 -5.66 6.08
CA LEU A 112 0.77 -4.68 5.69
C LEU A 112 0.09 -3.52 4.97
N VAL A 113 -0.14 -2.41 5.69
CA VAL A 113 -0.76 -1.21 5.12
C VAL A 113 0.29 -0.41 4.36
N MET A 114 0.07 -0.21 3.05
CA MET A 114 0.99 0.45 2.15
C MET A 114 0.30 1.58 1.37
N PRO A 115 0.80 2.82 1.42
CA PRO A 115 0.42 3.85 0.48
C PRO A 115 0.82 3.45 -0.95
N SER A 116 -0.08 3.64 -1.90
CA SER A 116 0.16 3.36 -3.33
C SER A 116 1.09 4.36 -4.02
N ASP A 117 1.43 5.46 -3.35
CA ASP A 117 2.01 6.65 -3.95
C ASP A 117 3.43 6.98 -3.44
N HIS A 118 4.09 5.97 -2.85
CA HIS A 118 5.47 6.02 -2.37
C HIS A 118 6.43 5.33 -3.35
N LEU A 119 7.57 5.97 -3.62
CA LEU A 119 8.69 5.34 -4.32
C LEU A 119 9.59 4.61 -3.30
N VAL A 120 9.77 3.31 -3.48
CA VAL A 120 10.70 2.48 -2.70
C VAL A 120 11.76 1.94 -3.65
N ARG A 121 12.96 2.51 -3.60
CA ARG A 121 14.05 2.20 -4.55
C ARG A 121 14.73 0.85 -4.31
N ASN A 122 14.65 0.33 -3.08
CA ASN A 122 15.25 -0.95 -2.71
C ASN A 122 14.15 -1.90 -2.20
N PRO A 123 13.49 -2.65 -3.10
CA PRO A 123 12.47 -3.62 -2.72
C PRO A 123 13.01 -4.73 -1.81
N ASP A 124 14.30 -5.09 -1.91
CA ASP A 124 14.88 -6.18 -1.11
C ASP A 124 15.01 -5.78 0.36
N ALA A 125 15.55 -4.58 0.61
CA ALA A 125 15.57 -3.99 1.95
C ALA A 125 14.15 -3.80 2.52
N PHE A 126 13.18 -3.45 1.68
CA PHE A 126 11.77 -3.38 2.09
C PHE A 126 11.24 -4.74 2.53
N ARG A 127 11.48 -5.81 1.75
CA ARG A 127 11.02 -7.16 2.09
C ARG A 127 11.70 -7.69 3.35
N ALA A 128 13.00 -7.43 3.54
CA ALA A 128 13.70 -7.76 4.78
C ALA A 128 13.11 -7.04 6.01
N ALA A 129 12.79 -5.75 5.87
CA ALA A 129 12.12 -4.99 6.93
C ALA A 129 10.72 -5.54 7.23
N VAL A 130 9.96 -5.92 6.19
CA VAL A 130 8.64 -6.54 6.35
C VAL A 130 8.74 -7.90 7.05
N ALA A 131 9.74 -8.73 6.72
CA ALA A 131 9.97 -10.00 7.40
C ALA A 131 10.20 -9.80 8.91
N SER A 132 11.09 -8.87 9.28
CA SER A 132 11.33 -8.51 10.68
C SER A 132 10.09 -7.95 11.37
N ALA A 133 9.33 -7.09 10.68
CA ALA A 133 8.11 -6.51 11.21
C ALA A 133 7.02 -7.58 11.43
N ALA A 134 6.91 -8.56 10.54
CA ALA A 134 5.92 -9.63 10.63
C ALA A 134 6.14 -10.50 11.89
N THR A 135 7.38 -10.77 12.27
CA THR A 135 7.69 -11.46 13.55
C THR A 135 7.17 -10.69 14.75
N VAL A 136 7.42 -9.37 14.81
CA VAL A 136 6.97 -8.52 15.93
C VAL A 136 5.45 -8.35 15.93
N ALA A 137 4.85 -8.15 14.75
CA ALA A 137 3.41 -7.99 14.61
C ALA A 137 2.64 -9.26 14.99
N SER A 138 3.21 -10.44 14.71
CA SER A 138 2.63 -11.74 15.12
C SER A 138 2.53 -11.90 16.64
N ALA A 139 3.31 -11.15 17.41
CA ALA A 139 3.25 -11.13 18.88
C ALA A 139 2.20 -10.14 19.43
N GLY A 140 1.35 -9.56 18.57
CA GLY A 140 0.25 -8.67 18.98
C GLY A 140 0.62 -7.18 19.01
N HIS A 141 1.73 -6.78 18.39
CA HIS A 141 2.17 -5.39 18.34
C HIS A 141 1.77 -4.69 17.04
N LEU A 142 1.49 -3.38 17.13
CA LEU A 142 1.44 -2.51 15.96
C LEU A 142 2.85 -2.07 15.59
N VAL A 143 3.27 -2.38 14.37
CA VAL A 143 4.62 -2.06 13.88
C VAL A 143 4.58 -0.89 12.90
N THR A 144 5.56 0.01 13.01
CA THR A 144 5.75 1.13 12.10
C THR A 144 7.14 1.05 11.47
N PHE A 145 7.29 1.62 10.27
CA PHE A 145 8.57 1.65 9.55
C PHE A 145 9.15 3.05 9.63
N GLY A 146 10.24 3.20 10.39
CA GLY A 146 10.98 4.46 10.50
C GLY A 146 11.99 4.62 9.37
N ILE A 147 12.11 5.85 8.85
CA ILE A 147 13.15 6.25 7.90
C ILE A 147 14.01 7.32 8.56
N GLN A 148 15.34 7.22 8.42
CA GLN A 148 16.26 8.23 8.92
C GLN A 148 15.98 9.58 8.22
N PRO A 149 15.61 10.65 8.96
CA PRO A 149 15.36 11.95 8.35
C PRO A 149 16.65 12.56 7.79
N THR A 150 16.58 13.18 6.61
CA THR A 150 17.65 13.96 6.00
C THR A 150 17.46 15.47 6.16
N GLY A 151 16.34 15.90 6.77
CA GLY A 151 16.00 17.29 7.04
C GLY A 151 14.70 17.42 7.84
N PRO A 152 14.38 18.62 8.34
CA PRO A 152 13.23 18.86 9.24
C PRO A 152 11.92 19.06 8.47
N ALA A 153 11.48 18.04 7.71
CA ALA A 153 10.22 18.10 6.97
C ALA A 153 9.02 18.15 7.95
N THR A 154 8.21 19.20 7.88
CA THR A 154 7.03 19.39 8.77
C THR A 154 5.78 18.64 8.31
N ALA A 155 5.77 18.16 7.06
CA ALA A 155 4.67 17.36 6.50
C ALA A 155 4.70 15.88 6.93
N TYR A 156 5.74 15.45 7.65
CA TYR A 156 5.90 14.07 8.12
C TYR A 156 5.66 13.95 9.63
N GLY A 157 5.16 12.79 10.05
CA GLY A 157 5.20 12.37 11.45
C GLY A 157 6.59 11.88 11.84
N TYR A 158 6.98 12.11 13.09
CA TYR A 158 8.25 11.65 13.64
C TYR A 158 8.00 10.58 14.72
N ILE A 159 8.82 9.53 14.71
CA ILE A 159 8.76 8.44 15.67
C ILE A 159 9.94 8.60 16.62
N LYS A 160 9.65 8.67 17.93
CA LYS A 160 10.69 8.70 18.97
C LYS A 160 11.30 7.30 19.09
N ARG A 161 12.62 7.23 19.06
CA ARG A 161 13.39 6.02 19.34
C ARG A 161 13.61 5.83 20.83
#